data_AF-A0A7T8ARU6-F1
#
_entry.id   AF-A0A7T8ARU6-F1
#
_cell.length_a   1.000
_cell.length_b   1.000
_cell.length_c   1.000
_cell.angle_alpha   90.00
_cell.angle_beta   90.00
_cell.angle_gamma   90.00
#
_symmetry.space_group_name_H-M   'P 1'
#
loop_
_entity.id
_entity.type
_entity.pdbx_description
1 polymer ?
#
loop_
_entity_poly.entity_id
_entity_poly.type
_entity_poly.pdbx_seq_one_letter_code
_entity_poly.pdbx_strand_id
1 'polypeptide(L)'
;MSSSWLMATENNNQAANSIAKPIEVPNTFTINTRPEIVGLWGMEIPDNKKCVEYYNFKGNNNVVIKSGSEWTTGLYDYQPSQDPAAQIPALIMQVKYDNNEKDCSGNQVDQSGEISQYFVKWQNSNTINFCANEKAEQCFAVLRRILP
;
A
#
# COMPACT_ATOMS: atom_id res chain seq x y z
N MET A 1 -13.68 -66.00 55.76
CA MET A 1 -13.11 -65.67 57.09
C MET A 1 -11.71 -65.12 56.89
N SER A 2 -11.40 -63.99 57.53
CA SER A 2 -10.06 -63.43 57.82
C SER A 2 -9.15 -63.11 56.61
N SER A 3 -8.98 -61.85 56.18
CA SER A 3 -8.17 -60.78 56.79
C SER A 3 -6.91 -61.28 57.54
N SER A 4 -5.71 -60.92 57.07
CA SER A 4 -4.82 -59.95 57.77
C SER A 4 -3.42 -59.72 57.16
N TRP A 5 -3.17 -58.46 56.79
CA TRP A 5 -2.00 -57.57 57.02
C TRP A 5 -0.55 -57.90 56.56
N LEU A 6 -0.11 -57.10 55.57
CA LEU A 6 1.05 -56.17 55.50
C LEU A 6 2.40 -56.54 56.14
N MET A 7 3.48 -56.36 55.36
CA MET A 7 4.65 -55.57 55.76
C MET A 7 5.22 -54.76 54.59
N ALA A 8 5.65 -53.55 54.94
CA ALA A 8 6.12 -52.47 54.08
C ALA A 8 7.53 -52.69 53.53
N THR A 9 7.83 -52.08 52.38
CA THR A 9 9.18 -51.64 52.03
C THR A 9 9.18 -50.16 51.69
N GLU A 10 10.23 -49.50 52.17
CA GLU A 10 10.38 -48.07 52.33
C GLU A 10 10.54 -47.31 51.01
N ASN A 11 9.93 -46.12 51.03
CA ASN A 11 10.38 -44.85 50.47
C ASN A 11 11.73 -44.84 49.72
N ASN A 12 11.69 -44.45 48.44
CA ASN A 12 12.68 -43.51 47.93
C ASN A 12 12.03 -42.56 46.94
N ASN A 13 11.77 -41.35 47.44
CA ASN A 13 11.56 -40.15 46.64
C ASN A 13 12.71 -40.01 45.65
N GLN A 14 12.44 -40.19 44.36
CA GLN A 14 13.17 -39.45 43.34
C GLN A 14 12.15 -38.62 42.57
N ALA A 15 12.11 -37.36 42.99
CA ALA A 15 11.43 -36.29 42.29
C ALA A 15 11.74 -36.39 40.80
N ALA A 16 10.68 -36.49 39.99
CA ALA A 16 10.77 -36.20 38.58
C ALA A 16 11.27 -34.77 38.44
N ASN A 17 12.57 -34.62 38.20
CA ASN A 17 13.17 -33.34 37.86
C ASN A 17 12.88 -33.08 36.38
N SER A 18 11.61 -32.80 36.07
CA SER A 18 11.25 -32.18 34.80
C SER A 18 11.70 -30.73 34.89
N ILE A 19 12.95 -30.48 34.52
CA ILE A 19 13.40 -29.15 34.16
C ILE A 19 12.55 -28.76 32.95
N ALA A 20 11.48 -28.01 33.20
CA ALA A 20 10.69 -27.40 32.14
C ALA A 20 11.66 -26.56 31.32
N LYS A 21 11.83 -26.92 30.04
CA LYS A 21 12.51 -26.06 29.08
C LYS A 21 11.84 -24.68 29.16
N PRO A 22 12.62 -23.58 29.20
CA PRO A 22 12.06 -22.25 29.04
C PRO A 22 11.19 -22.26 27.78
N ILE A 23 9.94 -21.83 27.89
CA ILE A 23 9.10 -21.60 26.74
C ILE A 23 9.72 -20.40 26.02
N GLU A 24 10.50 -20.67 24.97
CA GLU A 24 10.89 -19.64 24.02
C GLU A 24 9.60 -19.15 23.35
N VAL A 25 9.08 -18.02 23.82
CA VAL A 25 8.00 -17.32 23.12
C VAL A 25 8.61 -16.84 21.80
N PRO A 26 8.20 -17.39 20.64
CA PRO A 26 8.80 -16.98 19.39
C PRO A 26 8.39 -15.53 19.14
N ASN A 27 9.36 -14.64 19.08
CA ASN A 27 9.17 -13.24 18.70
C ASN A 27 8.84 -13.17 17.20
N THR A 28 7.63 -13.55 16.83
CA THR A 28 7.16 -13.50 15.44
C THR A 28 6.70 -12.10 15.11
N PHE A 29 7.61 -11.27 14.58
CA PHE A 29 7.26 -10.00 13.95
C PHE A 29 7.03 -10.24 12.45
N THR A 30 5.96 -9.65 11.91
CA THR A 30 5.72 -9.62 10.45
C THR A 30 5.93 -8.20 9.95
N ILE A 31 6.92 -8.02 9.07
CA ILE A 31 7.17 -6.73 8.42
C ILE A 31 6.29 -6.65 7.18
N ASN A 32 5.30 -5.76 7.20
CA ASN A 32 4.46 -5.45 6.05
C ASN A 32 4.91 -4.12 5.44
N THR A 33 5.56 -4.18 4.28
CA THR A 33 5.92 -2.98 3.52
C THR A 33 4.74 -2.50 2.69
N ARG A 34 4.56 -1.19 2.59
CA ARG A 34 3.56 -0.56 1.72
C ARG A 34 4.24 -0.02 0.47
N PRO A 35 3.56 0.05 -0.69
CA PRO A 35 4.09 0.76 -1.84
C PRO A 35 4.45 2.21 -1.46
N GLU A 36 5.61 2.68 -1.91
CA GLU A 36 6.12 4.03 -1.62
C GLU A 36 5.19 5.16 -2.10
N ILE A 37 4.36 4.87 -3.11
CA ILE A 37 3.38 5.81 -3.66
C ILE A 37 2.16 6.03 -2.74
N VAL A 38 1.95 5.19 -1.73
CA VAL A 38 0.81 5.34 -0.79
C VAL A 38 0.81 6.73 -0.16
N GLY A 39 -0.36 7.36 -0.13
CA GLY A 39 -0.55 8.70 0.42
C GLY A 39 -1.47 9.57 -0.44
N LEU A 40 -1.70 10.80 0.04
CA LEU A 40 -2.42 11.83 -0.68
C LEU A 40 -1.45 12.69 -1.49
N TRP A 41 -1.77 12.91 -2.75
CA TRP A 41 -0.97 13.67 -3.70
C TRP A 41 -1.86 14.70 -4.40
N GLY A 42 -1.35 15.92 -4.57
CA GLY A 42 -2.01 16.97 -5.33
C GLY A 42 -1.26 17.23 -6.63
N MET A 43 -1.97 17.14 -7.75
CA MET A 43 -1.53 17.49 -9.10
C MET A 43 -2.00 18.89 -9.44
N GLU A 44 -1.07 19.79 -9.77
CA GLU A 44 -1.43 21.11 -10.31
C GLU A 44 -1.74 20.98 -11.81
N ILE A 45 -2.92 21.43 -12.23
CA ILE A 45 -3.28 21.45 -13.65
C ILE A 45 -2.51 22.58 -14.35
N PRO A 46 -1.71 22.30 -15.40
CA PRO A 46 -0.85 23.30 -16.04
C PRO A 46 -1.59 24.57 -16.46
N ASP A 47 -2.78 24.42 -17.05
CA ASP A 47 -3.59 25.51 -17.60
C ASP A 47 -4.64 26.06 -16.61
N ASN A 48 -4.80 25.42 -15.44
CA ASN A 48 -5.72 25.85 -14.40
C ASN A 48 -5.11 25.68 -12.99
N LYS A 49 -4.19 26.57 -12.64
CA LYS A 49 -3.51 26.57 -11.33
C LYS A 49 -4.44 26.81 -10.13
N LYS A 50 -5.73 27.07 -10.34
CA LYS A 50 -6.72 27.24 -9.26
C LYS A 50 -7.36 25.93 -8.83
N CYS A 51 -7.23 24.87 -9.65
CA CYS A 51 -7.73 23.54 -9.34
C CYS A 51 -6.55 22.60 -9.11
N VAL A 52 -6.66 21.81 -8.05
CA VAL A 52 -5.71 20.74 -7.74
C VAL A 52 -6.49 19.44 -7.84
N GLU A 53 -5.99 18.53 -8.66
CA GLU A 53 -6.52 17.17 -8.72
C GLU A 53 -5.82 16.32 -7.67
N TYR A 54 -6.61 15.64 -6.84
CA TYR A 54 -6.09 14.88 -5.71
C TYR A 54 -6.15 13.38 -5.98
N TYR A 55 -5.03 12.70 -5.72
CA TYR A 55 -4.90 11.25 -5.79
C TYR A 55 -4.63 10.70 -4.40
N ASN A 56 -5.52 9.86 -3.88
CA ASN A 56 -5.34 9.18 -2.60
C ASN A 56 -5.07 7.69 -2.84
N PHE A 57 -3.80 7.32 -2.93
CA PHE A 57 -3.36 5.93 -3.05
C PHE A 57 -3.42 5.25 -1.68
N LYS A 58 -4.38 4.35 -1.48
CA LYS A 58 -4.59 3.62 -0.22
C LYS A 58 -3.71 2.38 -0.18
N GLY A 59 -3.28 1.98 1.02
CA GLY A 59 -2.42 0.80 1.21
C GLY A 59 -3.04 -0.57 0.85
N ASN A 60 -4.30 -0.60 0.38
CA ASN A 60 -5.00 -1.80 -0.07
C ASN A 60 -5.29 -1.77 -1.59
N ASN A 61 -4.42 -1.12 -2.36
CA ASN A 61 -4.51 -1.00 -3.82
C ASN A 61 -5.74 -0.25 -4.34
N ASN A 62 -6.51 0.44 -3.49
CA ASN A 62 -7.56 1.34 -3.95
C ASN A 62 -7.01 2.75 -4.16
N VAL A 63 -7.52 3.44 -5.16
CA VAL A 63 -7.29 4.87 -5.37
C VAL A 63 -8.62 5.62 -5.31
N VAL A 64 -8.59 6.81 -4.73
CA VAL A 64 -9.68 7.80 -4.86
C VAL A 64 -9.09 9.03 -5.50
N ILE A 65 -9.70 9.47 -6.60
CA ILE A 65 -9.27 10.64 -7.36
C ILE A 65 -10.36 11.70 -7.22
N LYS A 66 -9.98 12.96 -7.06
CA LYS A 66 -10.90 14.09 -7.05
C LYS A 66 -10.38 15.19 -7.96
N SER A 67 -11.13 15.51 -9.01
CA SER A 67 -10.83 16.58 -9.96
C SER A 67 -12.03 17.51 -10.05
N GLY A 68 -11.96 18.71 -9.48
CA GLY A 68 -13.11 19.61 -9.42
C GLY A 68 -14.33 18.98 -8.70
N SER A 69 -15.44 18.82 -9.43
CA SER A 69 -16.67 18.18 -8.94
C SER A 69 -16.69 16.67 -9.19
N GLU A 70 -15.84 16.19 -10.09
CA GLU A 70 -15.60 14.79 -10.36
C GLU A 70 -14.87 14.11 -9.19
N TRP A 71 -15.32 12.91 -8.87
CA TRP A 71 -14.58 11.99 -8.02
C TRP A 71 -14.74 10.57 -8.53
N THR A 72 -13.63 9.86 -8.48
CA THR A 72 -13.48 8.55 -9.09
C THR A 72 -12.91 7.61 -8.04
N THR A 73 -13.33 6.35 -8.08
CA THR A 73 -12.69 5.28 -7.30
C THR A 73 -12.18 4.20 -8.22
N GLY A 74 -11.05 3.61 -7.86
CA GLY A 74 -10.39 2.64 -8.72
C GLY A 74 -9.46 1.71 -7.96
N LEU A 75 -8.83 0.84 -8.73
CA LEU A 75 -7.70 0.04 -8.28
C LEU A 75 -6.42 0.60 -8.89
N TYR A 76 -5.30 0.39 -8.21
CA TYR A 76 -3.99 0.67 -8.77
C TYR A 76 -3.01 -0.47 -8.48
N ASP A 77 -2.08 -0.65 -9.42
CA ASP A 77 -0.90 -1.49 -9.27
C ASP A 77 0.34 -0.62 -9.46
N TYR A 78 1.20 -0.60 -8.44
CA TYR A 78 2.46 0.13 -8.47
C TYR A 78 3.60 -0.87 -8.54
N GLN A 79 4.37 -0.77 -9.62
CA GLN A 79 5.46 -1.69 -9.93
C GLN A 79 6.79 -0.94 -9.80
N PRO A 80 7.52 -1.14 -8.69
CA PRO A 80 8.85 -0.56 -8.53
C PRO A 80 9.77 -0.95 -9.67
N SER A 81 10.75 -0.09 -9.98
CA SER A 81 11.76 -0.44 -10.96
C SER A 81 12.69 -1.53 -10.44
N GLN A 82 12.88 -2.58 -11.23
CA GLN A 82 13.84 -3.66 -10.95
C GLN A 82 15.29 -3.20 -11.19
N ASP A 83 15.48 -2.25 -12.11
CA ASP A 83 16.76 -1.57 -12.36
C ASP A 83 16.51 -0.05 -12.49
N PRO A 84 16.65 0.70 -11.38
CA PRO A 84 16.42 2.14 -11.37
C PRO A 84 17.34 2.94 -12.31
N ALA A 85 18.44 2.35 -12.80
CA ALA A 85 19.31 3.00 -13.79
C ALA A 85 18.75 2.86 -15.22
N ALA A 86 17.95 1.83 -15.48
CA ALA A 86 17.40 1.52 -16.81
C ALA A 86 15.98 2.04 -17.00
N GLN A 87 15.12 1.93 -15.98
CA GLN A 87 13.70 2.29 -16.08
C GLN A 87 13.16 2.90 -14.78
N ILE A 88 12.12 3.71 -14.90
CA ILE A 88 11.37 4.24 -13.74
C ILE A 88 10.15 3.35 -13.42
N PRO A 89 9.64 3.37 -12.16
CA PRO A 89 8.47 2.61 -11.75
C PRO A 89 7.25 2.82 -12.65
N ALA A 90 6.43 1.79 -12.82
CA ALA A 90 5.15 1.86 -13.51
C ALA A 90 3.98 1.95 -12.52
N LEU A 91 2.93 2.66 -12.91
CA LEU A 91 1.67 2.80 -12.19
C LEU A 91 0.54 2.50 -13.17
N ILE A 92 -0.21 1.43 -12.91
CA ILE A 92 -1.41 1.10 -13.66
C ILE A 92 -2.60 1.45 -12.78
N MET A 93 -3.58 2.16 -13.32
CA MET A 93 -4.83 2.47 -12.65
C MET A 93 -6.00 1.95 -13.46
N GLN A 94 -7.00 1.43 -12.76
CA GLN A 94 -8.28 1.04 -13.34
C GLN A 94 -9.39 1.76 -12.61
N VAL A 95 -10.18 2.54 -13.34
CA VAL A 95 -11.38 3.19 -12.82
C VAL A 95 -12.47 2.14 -12.61
N LYS A 96 -13.04 2.10 -11.40
CA LYS A 96 -14.16 1.23 -11.03
C LYS A 96 -15.49 1.95 -10.99
N TYR A 97 -15.47 3.22 -10.59
CA TYR A 97 -16.65 4.07 -10.54
C TYR A 97 -16.24 5.51 -10.76
N ASP A 98 -17.03 6.22 -11.54
CA ASP A 98 -16.98 7.65 -11.76
C ASP A 98 -18.36 8.27 -11.51
N ASN A 99 -18.41 9.46 -10.92
CA ASN A 99 -19.68 10.16 -10.68
C ASN A 99 -20.16 11.00 -11.89
N ASN A 100 -19.38 11.05 -12.97
CA ASN A 100 -19.64 11.73 -14.23
C ASN A 100 -19.99 13.23 -14.03
N GLU A 101 -19.24 13.89 -13.16
CA GLU A 101 -19.30 15.33 -12.92
C GLU A 101 -18.14 16.04 -13.65
N LYS A 102 -18.05 17.37 -13.55
CA LYS A 102 -16.98 18.11 -14.22
C LYS A 102 -15.62 17.99 -13.51
N ASP A 103 -14.59 17.66 -14.28
CA ASP A 103 -13.19 17.64 -13.88
C ASP A 103 -12.61 19.06 -13.66
N CYS A 104 -11.34 19.16 -13.25
CA CYS A 104 -10.65 20.45 -13.11
C CYS A 104 -10.49 21.24 -14.43
N SER A 105 -10.63 20.58 -15.58
CA SER A 105 -10.57 21.16 -16.92
C SER A 105 -11.95 21.61 -17.42
N GLY A 106 -13.02 21.28 -16.69
CA GLY A 106 -14.41 21.57 -17.03
C GLY A 106 -15.06 20.54 -17.95
N ASN A 107 -14.36 19.44 -18.27
CA ASN A 107 -14.89 18.33 -19.06
C ASN A 107 -15.76 17.44 -18.17
N GLN A 108 -16.77 16.82 -18.78
CA GLN A 108 -17.64 15.85 -18.12
C GLN A 108 -17.67 14.60 -18.98
N VAL A 109 -16.91 13.58 -18.57
CA VAL A 109 -16.73 12.34 -19.32
C VAL A 109 -16.74 11.18 -18.32
N ASP A 110 -17.61 10.20 -18.53
CA ASP A 110 -17.59 8.99 -17.71
C ASP A 110 -16.37 8.13 -18.06
N GLN A 111 -15.42 8.02 -17.11
CA GLN A 111 -14.21 7.23 -17.24
C GLN A 111 -14.36 5.80 -16.66
N SER A 112 -15.57 5.37 -16.34
CA SER A 112 -15.84 4.05 -15.76
C SER A 112 -15.27 2.91 -16.63
N GLY A 113 -14.40 2.09 -16.05
CA GLY A 113 -13.74 0.98 -16.74
C GLY A 113 -12.46 1.35 -17.49
N GLU A 114 -12.08 2.64 -17.55
CA GLU A 114 -10.82 3.08 -18.14
C GLU A 114 -9.63 2.44 -17.41
N ILE A 115 -8.61 2.05 -18.19
CA ILE A 115 -7.33 1.60 -17.69
C ILE A 115 -6.26 2.55 -18.24
N SER A 116 -5.49 3.14 -17.32
CA SER A 116 -4.45 4.11 -17.65
C SER A 116 -3.12 3.61 -17.08
N GLN A 117 -2.04 3.76 -17.84
CA GLN A 117 -0.68 3.44 -17.40
C GLN A 117 0.18 4.69 -17.42
N TYR A 118 0.89 4.92 -16.32
CA TYR A 118 1.84 6.00 -16.16
C TYR A 118 3.16 5.45 -15.64
N PHE A 119 4.21 6.25 -15.79
CA PHE A 119 5.51 5.98 -15.19
C PHE A 119 5.83 7.06 -14.16
N VAL A 120 6.31 6.66 -12.99
CA VAL A 120 6.46 7.53 -11.82
C VAL A 120 7.93 7.91 -11.65
N LYS A 121 8.29 9.13 -12.03
CA LYS A 121 9.62 9.68 -11.76
C LYS A 121 9.64 10.36 -10.40
N TRP A 122 10.40 9.81 -9.46
CA TRP A 122 10.64 10.44 -8.17
C TRP A 122 11.64 11.60 -8.30
N GLN A 123 11.26 12.79 -7.83
CA GLN A 123 12.19 13.92 -7.67
C GLN A 123 12.78 13.94 -6.26
N ASN A 124 11.95 13.61 -5.27
CA ASN A 124 12.28 13.42 -3.85
C ASN A 124 11.09 12.72 -3.17
N SER A 125 11.14 12.50 -1.85
CA SER A 125 10.10 11.78 -1.10
C SER A 125 8.69 12.41 -1.17
N ASN A 126 8.59 13.69 -1.53
CA ASN A 126 7.38 14.49 -1.51
C ASN A 126 6.98 15.01 -2.91
N THR A 127 7.71 14.67 -3.96
CA THR A 127 7.43 15.15 -5.32
C THR A 127 7.70 14.06 -6.34
N ILE A 128 6.68 13.77 -7.14
CA ILE A 128 6.75 12.83 -8.25
C ILE A 128 6.27 13.49 -9.53
N ASN A 129 6.71 12.98 -10.67
CA ASN A 129 6.14 13.31 -11.96
C ASN A 129 5.50 12.07 -12.57
N PHE A 130 4.35 12.24 -13.21
CA PHE A 130 3.83 11.24 -14.15
C PHE A 130 4.41 11.46 -15.53
N CYS A 131 4.89 10.37 -16.12
CA CYS A 131 5.53 10.32 -17.41
C CYS A 131 4.87 9.29 -18.32
N ALA A 132 4.94 9.54 -19.62
CA ALA A 132 4.34 8.70 -20.65
C ALA A 132 5.19 7.47 -21.00
N ASN A 133 6.46 7.45 -20.60
CA ASN A 133 7.38 6.34 -20.87
C ASN A 133 8.33 6.05 -19.70
N GLU A 134 8.86 4.83 -19.71
CA GLU A 134 9.76 4.26 -18.70
C GLU A 134 11.14 4.93 -18.61
N LYS A 135 11.50 5.76 -19.59
CA LYS A 135 12.75 6.53 -19.63
C LYS A 135 12.59 7.96 -19.10
N ALA A 136 11.37 8.34 -18.74
CA ALA A 136 11.02 9.67 -18.25
C ALA A 136 11.37 10.82 -19.20
N GLU A 137 11.36 10.56 -20.51
CA GLU A 137 11.66 11.57 -21.54
C GLU A 137 10.51 12.56 -21.72
N GLN A 138 9.28 12.14 -21.39
CA GLN A 138 8.06 12.94 -21.52
C GLN A 138 7.23 12.84 -20.25
N CYS A 139 7.28 13.90 -19.42
CA CYS A 139 6.50 14.00 -18.20
C CYS A 139 5.52 15.16 -18.29
N PHE A 140 4.25 14.91 -17.97
CA PHE A 140 3.15 15.83 -18.24
C PHE A 140 2.47 16.34 -16.97
N ALA A 141 2.73 15.71 -15.83
CA ALA A 141 2.15 16.10 -14.55
C ALA A 141 3.18 16.06 -13.43
N VAL A 142 3.05 17.01 -12.49
CA VAL A 142 3.83 17.07 -11.26
C VAL A 142 2.85 16.93 -10.10
N LEU A 143 3.13 15.96 -9.22
CA LEU A 143 2.32 15.71 -8.04
C LEU A 143 3.16 15.95 -6.79
N ARG A 144 2.59 16.67 -5.84
CA ARG A 144 3.20 16.94 -4.53
C ARG A 144 2.45 16.20 -3.44
N ARG A 145 3.20 15.56 -2.54
CA ARG A 145 2.63 14.83 -1.40
C ARG A 145 1.98 15.84 -0.45
N ILE A 146 0.75 15.56 -0.04
CA ILE A 146 0.04 16.33 0.99
C ILE A 146 0.32 15.65 2.33
N LEU A 147 1.06 16.35 3.20
CA LEU A 147 1.38 15.87 4.55
C LEU A 147 0.29 16.34 5.54
N PRO A 148 -0.02 15.55 6.58
CA PRO A 148 -0.92 15.96 7.68
C PRO A 148 -0.40 17.16 8.47
#